data_AF-A0A7C9VIY3-F1
#
_entry.id   AF-A0A7C9VIY3-F1
#
_cell.length_a   1.000
_cell.length_b   1.000
_cell.length_c   1.000
_cell.angle_alpha   90.00
_cell.angle_beta   90.00
_cell.angle_gamma   90.00
#
_symmetry.space_group_name_H-M   'P 1'
#
loop_
_entity.id
_entity.type
_entity.pdbx_description
1 polymer ?
#
loop_
_entity_poly.entity_id
_entity_poly.type
_entity_poly.pdbx_seq_one_letter_code
_entity_poly.pdbx_strand_id
1 'polypeptide(L)'
;MLGRADVTRFEPPTGGGANDVVTEDSAALEFVSARGDDLRFCHDTGCWFRWNDNAWEQDRTKLAFQWARELARRLAEDMGERQRYTMLKTSFAAGVEKFAKGDQ
;
A
#
# COMPACT_ATOMS: atom_id res chain seq x y z
N MET A 1 -28.66 6.82 29.64
CA MET A 1 -27.82 7.47 28.62
C MET A 1 -26.38 7.03 28.85
N LEU A 2 -25.87 6.04 28.12
CA LEU A 2 -24.45 5.70 28.12
C LEU A 2 -23.78 6.50 27.00
N GLY A 3 -22.77 7.30 27.36
CA GLY A 3 -21.97 8.09 26.44
C GLY A 3 -21.18 7.20 25.50
N ARG A 4 -21.29 7.46 24.20
CA ARG A 4 -20.43 6.85 23.17
C ARG A 4 -19.00 7.31 23.42
N ALA A 5 -18.08 6.36 23.51
CA ALA A 5 -16.66 6.65 23.48
C ALA A 5 -16.33 7.33 22.15
N ASP A 6 -15.72 8.51 22.24
CA ASP A 6 -15.13 9.20 21.11
C ASP A 6 -13.94 8.37 20.64
N VAL A 7 -14.11 7.67 19.50
CA VAL A 7 -13.01 6.97 18.84
C VAL A 7 -12.23 8.05 18.11
N THR A 8 -11.24 8.61 18.79
CA THR A 8 -10.32 9.57 18.17
C THR A 8 -9.64 8.86 16.99
N ARG A 9 -10.00 9.27 15.78
CA ARG A 9 -9.37 8.81 14.54
C ARG A 9 -7.88 9.10 14.66
N PHE A 10 -7.04 8.07 14.53
CA PHE A 10 -5.61 8.27 14.41
C PHE A 10 -5.34 9.05 13.12
N GLU A 11 -4.90 10.29 13.25
CA GLU A 11 -4.36 11.07 12.14
C GLU A 11 -2.86 10.81 12.11
N PRO A 12 -2.33 10.09 11.10
CA PRO A 12 -0.90 9.91 10.97
C PRO A 12 -0.23 11.28 10.77
N PRO A 13 0.99 11.49 11.32
CA PRO A 13 1.69 12.76 11.20
C PRO A 13 1.89 13.12 9.72
N THR A 14 1.37 14.28 9.32
CA THR A 14 1.65 14.87 8.01
C THR A 14 3.12 15.30 8.00
N GLY A 15 3.92 14.66 7.14
CA GLY A 15 5.39 14.67 7.18
C GLY A 15 6.06 16.04 7.11
N GLY A 16 7.35 16.07 7.50
CA GLY A 16 8.15 17.29 7.46
C GLY A 16 9.58 17.15 7.95
N GLY A 17 10.39 16.32 7.28
CA GLY A 17 11.85 16.31 7.45
C GLY A 17 12.53 15.59 6.30
N ALA A 18 13.64 16.12 5.78
CA ALA A 18 14.39 15.63 4.61
C ALA A 18 15.03 14.22 4.76
N ASN A 19 14.58 13.43 5.74
CA ASN A 19 14.98 12.06 6.05
C ASN A 19 13.77 11.19 6.42
N ASP A 20 12.59 11.47 5.88
CA ASP A 20 11.44 10.59 6.12
C ASP A 20 11.74 9.25 5.45
N VAL A 21 12.04 8.24 6.28
CA VAL A 21 12.42 6.91 5.81
C VAL A 21 11.19 6.33 5.15
N VAL A 22 11.24 6.14 3.83
CA VAL A 22 10.19 5.40 3.14
C VAL A 22 10.20 3.97 3.65
N THR A 23 9.12 3.59 4.31
CA THR A 23 8.88 2.25 4.85
C THR A 23 7.86 1.50 3.99
N GLU A 24 7.75 0.20 4.22
CA GLU A 24 6.74 -0.63 3.57
C GLU A 24 5.31 -0.22 3.98
N ASP A 25 5.14 0.28 5.21
CA ASP A 25 3.87 0.77 5.75
C ASP A 25 3.43 2.08 5.09
N SER A 26 4.32 3.09 5.07
CA SER A 26 4.03 4.36 4.38
C SER A 26 3.75 4.16 2.88
N ALA A 27 4.48 3.23 2.24
CA ALA A 27 4.25 2.88 0.84
C ALA A 27 2.94 2.09 0.64
N ALA A 28 2.46 1.32 1.63
CA ALA A 28 1.16 0.64 1.55
C ALA A 28 -0.01 1.63 1.60
N LEU A 29 0.06 2.66 2.46
CA LEU A 29 -0.92 3.74 2.49
C LEU A 29 -0.99 4.48 1.14
N GLU A 30 0.17 4.78 0.55
CA GLU A 30 0.24 5.39 -0.78
C GLU A 30 -0.28 4.46 -1.88
N PHE A 31 0.00 3.15 -1.78
CA PHE A 31 -0.54 2.15 -2.69
C PHE A 31 -2.06 2.12 -2.66
N VAL A 32 -2.67 2.03 -1.47
CA VAL A 32 -4.14 1.97 -1.32
C VAL A 32 -4.78 3.28 -1.76
N SER A 33 -4.18 4.42 -1.44
CA SER A 33 -4.65 5.73 -1.92
C SER A 33 -4.64 5.81 -3.45
N ALA A 34 -3.58 5.32 -4.10
CA ALA A 34 -3.44 5.40 -5.55
C ALA A 34 -4.21 4.34 -6.34
N ARG A 35 -4.50 3.17 -5.75
CA ARG A 35 -5.01 1.98 -6.45
C ARG A 35 -6.30 1.39 -5.87
N GLY A 36 -6.79 1.89 -4.73
CA GLY A 36 -7.93 1.31 -4.02
C GLY A 36 -9.26 1.31 -4.78
N ASP A 37 -9.39 2.17 -5.80
CA ASP A 37 -10.54 2.17 -6.69
C ASP A 37 -10.42 1.15 -7.83
N ASP A 38 -9.20 0.78 -8.22
CA ASP A 38 -8.92 -0.17 -9.29
C ASP A 38 -8.70 -1.60 -8.77
N LEU A 39 -8.28 -1.77 -7.51
CA LEU A 39 -7.86 -3.04 -6.95
C LEU A 39 -8.13 -3.12 -5.44
N ARG A 40 -8.91 -4.14 -5.05
CA ARG A 40 -9.31 -4.38 -3.67
C ARG A 40 -9.01 -5.80 -3.20
N PHE A 41 -8.59 -5.94 -1.96
CA PHE A 41 -8.44 -7.24 -1.32
C PHE A 41 -9.74 -7.66 -0.65
N CYS A 42 -10.17 -8.90 -0.88
CA CYS A 42 -11.31 -9.50 -0.20
C CYS A 42 -10.80 -10.50 0.85
N HIS A 43 -10.96 -10.16 2.13
CA HIS A 43 -10.50 -10.98 3.25
C HIS A 43 -11.21 -12.33 3.35
N ASP A 44 -12.49 -12.41 2.97
CA ASP A 44 -13.25 -13.67 3.02
C ASP A 44 -12.70 -14.71 2.03
N THR A 45 -12.27 -14.27 0.85
CA THR A 45 -11.74 -15.15 -0.20
C THR A 45 -10.20 -15.22 -0.21
N GLY A 46 -9.54 -14.33 0.52
CA GLY A 46 -8.08 -14.20 0.54
C GLY A 46 -7.49 -13.77 -0.81
N CYS A 47 -8.27 -13.08 -1.66
CA CYS A 47 -7.90 -12.77 -3.04
C CYS A 47 -8.02 -11.29 -3.36
N TRP A 48 -7.18 -10.84 -4.29
CA TRP A 48 -7.31 -9.53 -4.92
C TRP A 48 -8.36 -9.56 -6.02
N PHE A 49 -9.12 -8.48 -6.15
CA PHE A 49 -10.08 -8.23 -7.22
C PHE A 49 -9.76 -6.91 -7.88
N ARG A 50 -9.71 -6.89 -9.21
CA ARG A 50 -9.55 -5.68 -10.01
C ARG A 50 -10.88 -5.21 -10.56
N TRP A 51 -11.08 -3.91 -10.63
CA TRP A 51 -12.21 -3.33 -11.35
C TRP A 51 -11.93 -3.39 -12.85
N ASN A 52 -12.91 -3.81 -13.65
CA ASN A 52 -12.80 -3.91 -15.11
C ASN A 52 -13.80 -3.02 -15.86
N ASP A 53 -14.16 -1.88 -15.25
CA ASP A 53 -15.21 -0.93 -15.66
C ASP A 53 -16.65 -1.42 -15.47
N ASN A 54 -16.88 -2.72 -15.30
CA ASN A 54 -18.23 -3.27 -15.17
C ASN A 54 -18.45 -4.11 -13.90
N ALA A 55 -17.42 -4.84 -13.45
CA ALA A 55 -17.47 -5.69 -12.27
C ALA A 55 -16.09 -5.86 -11.63
N TRP A 56 -16.10 -6.33 -10.38
CA TRP A 56 -14.90 -6.84 -9.70
C TRP A 56 -14.57 -8.23 -10.24
N GLU A 57 -13.39 -8.38 -10.83
CA GLU A 57 -12.88 -9.65 -11.34
C GLU A 57 -11.68 -10.08 -10.48
N GLN A 58 -11.64 -11.35 -10.08
CA GLN A 58 -10.50 -11.89 -9.34
C GLN A 58 -9.20 -11.70 -10.15
N ASP A 59 -8.20 -11.07 -9.53
CA ASP A 59 -6.87 -11.01 -10.13
C ASP A 59 -6.18 -12.37 -10.05
N ARG A 60 -5.66 -12.83 -11.19
CA ARG A 60 -4.92 -14.09 -11.34
C ARG A 60 -3.47 -13.87 -11.76
N THR A 61 -3.04 -12.61 -11.80
CA THR A 61 -1.74 -12.20 -12.39
C THR A 61 -0.75 -11.63 -11.37
N LYS A 62 -1.16 -11.49 -10.10
CA LYS A 62 -0.38 -10.82 -9.03
C LYS A 62 -0.20 -9.33 -9.31
N LEU A 63 -1.27 -8.69 -9.77
CA LEU A 63 -1.30 -7.28 -10.13
C LEU A 63 -0.92 -6.38 -8.95
N ALA A 64 -1.40 -6.70 -7.74
CA ALA A 64 -1.03 -5.98 -6.52
C ALA A 64 0.49 -5.94 -6.30
N PHE A 65 1.13 -7.11 -6.41
CA PHE A 65 2.58 -7.23 -6.27
C PHE A 65 3.33 -6.46 -7.35
N GLN A 66 2.86 -6.51 -8.60
CA GLN A 66 3.46 -5.76 -9.70
C GLN A 66 3.37 -4.24 -9.46
N TRP A 67 2.21 -3.75 -9.06
CA TRP A 67 2.03 -2.32 -8.75
C TRP A 67 2.83 -1.89 -7.53
N ALA A 68 2.98 -2.73 -6.51
CA ALA A 68 3.88 -2.46 -5.38
C ALA A 68 5.34 -2.32 -5.83
N ARG A 69 5.79 -3.12 -6.82
CA ARG A 69 7.14 -2.97 -7.40
C ARG A 69 7.30 -1.68 -8.20
N GLU A 70 6.29 -1.28 -8.95
CA GLU A 70 6.29 -0.02 -9.70
C GLU A 70 6.35 1.17 -8.76
N LEU A 71 5.56 1.13 -7.68
CA LEU A 71 5.62 2.12 -6.61
C LEU A 71 7.02 2.19 -5.98
N ALA A 72 7.61 1.04 -5.62
CA ALA A 72 8.95 1.00 -5.04
C ALA A 72 10.02 1.59 -5.98
N ARG A 73 9.90 1.39 -7.31
CA ARG A 73 10.81 2.02 -8.29
C ARG A 73 10.66 3.53 -8.30
N ARG A 74 9.42 4.04 -8.35
CA ARG A 74 9.14 5.48 -8.33
C ARG A 74 9.67 6.13 -7.06
N LEU A 75 9.40 5.54 -5.90
CA LEU A 75 9.86 6.07 -4.62
C LEU A 75 11.39 6.11 -4.52
N ALA A 76 12.10 5.22 -5.22
CA ALA A 76 13.54 5.12 -5.17
C ALA A 76 14.30 5.98 -6.21
N GLU A 77 13.61 6.75 -7.05
CA GLU A 77 14.23 7.56 -8.12
C GLU A 77 15.28 8.53 -7.55
N ASP A 78 14.91 9.33 -6.55
CA ASP A 78 15.74 10.40 -5.98
C ASP A 78 16.57 9.98 -4.75
N MET A 79 16.66 8.67 -4.48
CA MET A 79 17.30 8.17 -3.26
C MET A 79 18.80 7.86 -3.40
N GLY A 80 19.50 7.81 -2.27
CA GLY A 80 20.87 7.28 -2.22
C GLY A 80 20.94 5.79 -2.58
N GLU A 81 22.11 5.32 -3.01
CA GLU A 81 22.32 3.92 -3.44
C GLU A 81 21.87 2.90 -2.38
N ARG A 82 22.20 3.12 -1.11
CA ARG A 82 21.84 2.22 0.00
C ARG A 82 20.33 2.14 0.22
N GLN A 83 19.63 3.28 0.17
CA GLN A 83 18.19 3.33 0.30
C GLN A 83 17.51 2.64 -0.89
N ARG A 84 17.94 2.97 -2.11
CA ARG A 84 17.46 2.34 -3.35
C ARG A 84 17.65 0.82 -3.33
N TYR A 85 18.82 0.34 -2.92
CA TYR A 85 19.08 -1.09 -2.81
C TYR A 85 18.09 -1.79 -1.86
N THR A 86 17.73 -1.14 -0.75
CA THR A 86 16.74 -1.70 0.20
C THR A 86 15.34 -1.72 -0.40
N MET A 87 14.90 -0.61 -1.00
CA MET A 87 13.55 -0.46 -1.57
C MET A 87 13.28 -1.36 -2.77
N LEU A 88 14.31 -1.63 -3.59
CA LEU A 88 14.15 -2.46 -4.79
C LEU A 88 14.22 -3.97 -4.51
N LYS A 89 14.32 -4.39 -3.24
CA LYS A 89 14.22 -5.80 -2.87
C LYS A 89 12.81 -6.32 -3.08
N THR A 90 12.71 -7.57 -3.51
CA THR A 90 11.44 -8.32 -3.56
C THR A 90 10.68 -8.26 -2.23
N SER A 91 11.39 -8.31 -1.10
CA SER A 91 10.78 -8.25 0.24
C SER A 91 10.04 -6.94 0.50
N PHE A 92 10.55 -5.81 0.00
CA PHE A 92 9.91 -4.52 0.17
C PHE A 92 8.53 -4.50 -0.52
N ALA A 93 8.48 -4.89 -1.80
CA ALA A 93 7.21 -4.98 -2.53
C ALA A 93 6.23 -5.99 -1.89
N ALA A 94 6.75 -7.10 -1.35
CA ALA A 94 5.92 -8.08 -0.64
C ALA A 94 5.39 -7.53 0.70
N GLY A 95 6.18 -6.71 1.41
CA GLY A 95 5.78 -6.00 2.61
C GLY A 95 4.67 -5.00 2.33
N VAL A 96 4.84 -4.17 1.29
CA VAL A 96 3.82 -3.22 0.81
C VAL A 96 2.51 -3.93 0.49
N GLU A 97 2.54 -4.99 -0.30
CA GLU A 97 1.33 -5.77 -0.62
C GLU A 97 0.69 -6.34 0.64
N LYS A 98 1.49 -6.80 1.62
CA LYS A 98 0.98 -7.37 2.87
C LYS A 98 0.26 -6.34 3.73
N PHE A 99 0.83 -5.15 3.89
CA PHE A 99 0.19 -4.06 4.63
C PHE A 99 -1.07 -3.57 3.90
N ALA A 100 -1.00 -3.37 2.58
CA ALA A 100 -2.13 -2.92 1.77
C ALA A 100 -3.35 -3.87 1.84
N LYS A 101 -3.14 -5.18 2.04
CA LYS A 101 -4.25 -6.12 2.32
C LYS A 101 -5.00 -5.75 3.58
N GLY A 102 -4.31 -5.33 4.64
CA GLY A 102 -4.91 -4.98 5.93
C GLY A 102 -5.62 -3.62 5.94
N ASP A 103 -5.24 -2.73 5.03
CA ASP A 103 -5.80 -1.37 4.92
C ASP A 103 -7.10 -1.30 4.10
N GLN A 104 -7.56 -2.44 3.54
CA GLN A 104 -8.74 -2.56 2.67
C GLN A 104 -9.79 -3.51 3.21
#